data_AF-A0A134CPB0-F1
#
_entry.id   AF-A0A134CPB0-F1
#
_cell.length_a   1.000
_cell.length_b   1.000
_cell.length_c   1.000
_cell.angle_alpha   90.00
_cell.angle_beta   90.00
_cell.angle_gamma   90.00
#
_symmetry.space_group_name_H-M   'P 1'
#
loop_
_entity.id
_entity.type
_entity.pdbx_description
1 polymer ?
#
loop_
_entity_poly.entity_id
_entity_poly.type
_entity_poly.pdbx_seq_one_letter_code
_entity_poly.pdbx_strand_id
1 'polypeptide(L)' 'NGINTIVRIPTGEEIEIQYHTPESLETKKQQHKIYKVQRKIKDSESIEYNKLRDKMYELAKELEIPLNISEVIL' A
#
# COMPACT_ATOMS: atom_id res chain seq x y z
N ASN A 1 -3.26 4.18 4.63
CA ASN A 1 -2.33 4.66 5.69
C ASN A 1 -1.65 3.49 6.33
N GLY A 2 -0.33 3.41 6.18
CA GLY A 2 0.51 2.42 6.82
C GLY A 2 1.91 2.98 6.93
N ILE A 3 2.63 2.58 7.95
CA ILE A 3 4.02 2.98 8.16
C ILE A 3 4.88 1.76 7.90
N ASN A 4 5.86 1.91 7.03
CA ASN A 4 6.81 0.84 6.73
C ASN A 4 8.16 1.25 7.33
N THR A 5 8.83 0.29 7.94
CA THR A 5 10.20 0.43 8.43
C THR A 5 11.02 -0.78 8.03
N ILE A 6 12.32 -0.58 7.83
CA ILE A 6 13.27 -1.67 7.65
C ILE A 6 14.02 -1.85 8.96
N VAL A 7 13.96 -3.06 9.51
CA VAL A 7 14.69 -3.45 10.71
C VAL A 7 15.76 -4.44 10.34
N ARG A 8 17.00 -4.19 10.78
CA ARG A 8 18.08 -5.14 10.64
C ARG A 8 18.12 -6.06 11.86
N ILE A 9 18.01 -7.36 11.64
CA ILE A 9 18.07 -8.36 12.72
C ILE A 9 19.52 -8.70 13.10
N PRO A 10 19.79 -9.29 14.28
CA PRO A 10 21.16 -9.55 14.74
C PRO A 10 22.01 -10.41 13.81
N THR A 11 21.39 -11.26 13.00
CA THR A 11 22.03 -12.11 11.99
C THR A 11 22.44 -11.34 10.73
N GLY A 12 22.02 -10.07 10.62
CA GLY A 12 22.46 -9.13 9.61
C GLY A 12 21.48 -8.91 8.46
N GLU A 13 20.45 -9.73 8.33
CA GLU A 13 19.36 -9.57 7.35
C GLU A 13 18.48 -8.37 7.68
N GLU A 14 17.83 -7.84 6.65
CA GLU A 14 16.86 -6.76 6.74
C GLU A 14 15.45 -7.34 6.56
N ILE A 15 14.54 -6.95 7.45
CA ILE A 15 13.13 -7.28 7.37
C ILE A 15 12.30 -5.99 7.27
N GLU A 16 11.29 -6.01 6.42
CA GLU A 16 10.29 -4.94 6.38
C GLU A 16 9.19 -5.22 7.41
N ILE A 17 8.93 -4.25 8.28
CA ILE A 17 7.80 -4.26 9.20
C ILE A 17 6.81 -3.17 8.74
N GLN A 18 5.55 -3.56 8.56
CA GLN A 18 4.48 -2.66 8.13
C GLN A 18 3.40 -2.57 9.21
N TYR A 19 3.11 -1.35 9.66
CA TYR A 19 2.09 -1.05 10.65
C TYR A 19 0.83 -0.53 9.96
N HIS A 20 -0.33 -1.06 10.33
CA HIS A 20 -1.62 -0.71 9.78
C HIS A 20 -2.69 -0.59 10.86
N THR A 21 -3.60 0.38 10.72
CA THR A 21 -4.91 0.31 11.40
C THR A 21 -5.73 -0.84 10.79
N PRO A 22 -6.70 -1.42 11.53
CA PRO A 22 -7.57 -2.47 10.99
C PRO A 22 -8.26 -2.08 9.67
N GLU A 23 -8.75 -0.85 9.57
CA GLU A 23 -9.38 -0.31 8.36
C GLU A 23 -8.40 -0.26 7.19
N SER A 24 -7.21 0.31 7.42
CA SER A 24 -6.19 0.43 6.37
C SER A 24 -5.67 -0.93 5.89
N LEU A 25 -5.64 -1.93 6.78
CA LEU A 25 -5.27 -3.29 6.44
C LEU A 25 -6.32 -3.94 5.53
N GLU A 26 -7.61 -3.73 5.82
CA GLU A 26 -8.69 -4.25 4.97
C GLU A 26 -8.65 -3.59 3.58
N THR A 27 -8.49 -2.27 3.51
CA THR A 27 -8.28 -1.56 2.24
C THR A 27 -7.07 -2.11 1.48
N LYS A 28 -5.95 -2.35 2.16
CA LYS A 28 -4.73 -2.91 1.53
C LYS A 28 -4.98 -4.30 0.94
N LYS A 29 -5.75 -5.16 1.62
CA LYS A 29 -6.13 -6.48 1.11
C LYS A 29 -6.99 -6.37 -0.16
N GLN A 30 -7.92 -5.43 -0.20
CA GLN A 30 -8.75 -5.19 -1.38
C GLN A 30 -7.94 -4.65 -2.56
N GLN A 31 -7.06 -3.67 -2.30
CA GLN A 31 -6.11 -3.18 -3.30
C GLN A 31 -5.22 -4.31 -3.83
N HIS A 32 -4.73 -5.20 -2.97
CA HIS A 32 -3.89 -6.33 -3.40
C HIS A 32 -4.62 -7.28 -4.36
N LYS A 33 -5.94 -7.47 -4.20
CA LYS A 33 -6.74 -8.25 -5.17
C LYS A 33 -6.77 -7.58 -6.54
N ILE A 34 -6.97 -6.26 -6.59
CA ILE A 34 -6.99 -5.48 -7.83
C ILE A 34 -5.60 -5.47 -8.49
N TYR A 35 -4.55 -5.22 -7.71
CA TYR A 35 -3.16 -5.23 -8.17
C TYR A 35 -2.78 -6.56 -8.84
N LYS A 36 -3.23 -7.70 -8.32
CA LYS A 36 -2.97 -9.01 -8.94
C LYS A 36 -3.56 -9.15 -10.35
N VAL A 37 -4.63 -8.43 -10.66
CA VAL A 37 -5.19 -8.34 -12.01
C VAL A 37 -4.39 -7.32 -12.81
N GLN A 38 -4.21 -6.11 -12.28
CA GLN A 38 -3.51 -5.02 -12.95
C GLN A 38 -2.09 -5.40 -13.39
N ARG A 39 -1.32 -6.08 -12.54
CA ARG A 39 0.07 -6.48 -12.82
C ARG A 39 0.24 -7.45 -13.99
N LYS A 40 -0.86 -8.05 -14.49
CA LYS A 40 -0.86 -8.93 -15.66
C LYS A 40 -1.03 -8.16 -16.97
N ILE A 41 -1.45 -6.90 -16.89
CA ILE A 41 -1.58 -6.01 -18.05
C ILE A 41 -0.18 -5.51 -18.41
N LYS A 42 0.24 -5.75 -19.65
CA LYS A 42 1.59 -5.37 -20.14
C LYS A 42 1.73 -3.88 -20.42
N ASP A 43 0.65 -3.27 -20.91
CA ASP A 43 0.60 -1.85 -21.25
C ASP A 43 0.09 -1.04 -20.05
N SER A 44 1.02 -0.35 -19.38
CA SER A 44 0.73 0.51 -18.23
C SER A 44 -0.03 1.78 -18.59
N GLU A 45 -0.07 2.16 -19.88
CA GLU A 45 -0.81 3.33 -20.35
C GLU A 45 -2.22 2.96 -20.84
N SER A 46 -2.54 1.67 -20.89
CA SER A 46 -3.85 1.21 -21.32
C SER A 46 -4.97 1.75 -20.41
N ILE A 47 -6.15 1.96 -21.01
CA ILE A 47 -7.35 2.42 -20.29
C ILE A 47 -7.70 1.47 -19.14
N GLU A 48 -7.51 0.15 -19.34
CA GLU A 48 -7.80 -0.85 -18.33
C GLU A 48 -6.83 -0.76 -17.14
N TYR A 49 -5.53 -0.61 -17.40
CA TYR A 49 -4.53 -0.42 -16.34
C TYR A 49 -4.85 0.81 -15.50
N ASN A 50 -5.16 1.93 -16.16
CA ASN A 50 -5.50 3.19 -15.53
C ASN A 50 -6.79 3.08 -14.71
N LYS A 51 -7.85 2.44 -15.22
CA LYS A 51 -9.09 2.18 -14.44
C LYS A 51 -8.84 1.39 -13.16
N LEU A 52 -7.97 0.37 -13.21
CA LEU A 52 -7.63 -0.42 -12.02
C LEU A 52 -6.81 0.40 -11.02
N ARG A 53 -5.93 1.30 -11.50
CA ARG A 53 -5.19 2.25 -10.66
C ARG A 53 -6.16 3.18 -9.94
N ASP A 54 -7.07 3.79 -10.67
CA ASP A 54 -8.03 4.76 -10.13
C ASP A 54 -8.96 4.08 -9.11
N LYS A 55 -9.40 2.84 -9.38
CA LYS A 55 -10.16 2.05 -8.41
C LYS A 55 -9.40 1.79 -7.11
N MET A 56 -8.10 1.49 -7.19
CA MET A 56 -7.28 1.33 -5.97
C MET A 56 -7.12 2.64 -5.22
N TYR A 57 -7.04 3.77 -5.91
CA TYR A 57 -6.98 5.10 -5.30
C TYR A 57 -8.28 5.41 -4.55
N GLU A 58 -9.44 5.24 -5.18
CA GLU A 58 -10.74 5.50 -4.55
C GLU A 58 -10.96 4.63 -3.30
N LEU A 59 -10.47 3.38 -3.28
CA LEU A 59 -10.53 2.53 -2.08
C LEU A 59 -9.73 3.08 -0.90
N ALA A 60 -8.66 3.81 -1.14
CA ALA A 60 -7.80 4.37 -0.10
C ALA A 60 -8.14 5.82 0.27
N LYS A 61 -8.90 6.52 -0.58
CA LYS A 61 -9.25 7.92 -0.41
C LYS A 61 -10.02 8.21 0.88
N GLU A 62 -10.83 7.27 1.34
CA GLU A 62 -11.63 7.38 2.57
C GLU A 62 -10.82 7.07 3.84
N LEU A 63 -9.54 6.71 3.73
CA LEU A 63 -8.71 6.42 4.91
C LEU A 63 -8.20 7.71 5.56
N GLU A 64 -8.54 7.91 6.84
CA GLU A 64 -8.05 9.03 7.65
C GLU A 64 -6.53 9.02 7.76
N ILE A 65 -5.89 10.10 7.31
CA ILE A 65 -4.45 10.30 7.44
C ILE A 65 -4.14 10.52 8.93
N PRO A 66 -3.32 9.66 9.58
CA PRO A 66 -3.01 9.82 10.98
C PRO A 66 -2.34 11.17 11.28
N LEU A 67 -2.73 11.78 12.40
CA LEU A 67 -2.12 13.01 12.89
C LEU A 67 -0.60 12.79 13.08
N ASN A 68 0.21 13.78 12.69
CA ASN A 68 1.67 13.79 12.81
C ASN A 68 2.42 12.68 12.06
N ILE A 69 1.79 12.01 11.08
CA ILE A 69 2.45 10.98 10.26
C ILE A 69 3.74 11.49 9.58
N SER A 70 3.80 12.78 9.24
CA SER A 70 4.97 13.44 8.64
C SER A 70 6.14 13.64 9.60
N GLU A 71 5.93 13.49 10.91
CA GLU A 71 6.97 13.64 11.94
C GLU A 71 7.68 12.31 12.23
N VAL A 72 7.10 11.19 11.77
CA VAL A 72 7.69 9.85 11.89
C VAL A 72 8.76 9.70 10.80
N ILE A 73 9.99 10.13 11.11
CA ILE A 73 11.19 9.81 10.32
C ILE A 73 11.73 8.48 10.84
N LEU A 74 11.60 7.42 10.04
CA LEU A 74 12.11 6.08 10.32
C LEU A 74 13.38 5.79 9.54
#